data_AF-A0A355UM52-F1
#
_entry.id   AF-A0A355UM52-F1
#
_cell.length_a   1.000
_cell.length_b   1.000
_cell.length_c   1.000
_cell.angle_alpha   90.00
_cell.angle_beta   90.00
_cell.angle_gamma   90.00
#
_symmetry.space_group_name_H-M   'P 1'
#
loop_
_entity.id
_entity.type
_entity.pdbx_description
1 polymer ?
#
loop_
_entity_poly.entity_id
_entity_poly.type
_entity_poly.pdbx_seq_one_letter_code
_entity_poly.pdbx_strand_id
1 'polypeptide(L)'
;FLGILMAVACLQTAGHLDLLAKSLDKLGNIYIIDIIIGLVSSVVDNVPLVAAALGMYPVADVGHFAVDGAFWEFLAYCAGTGGSILIIGSAAGVAVMGMEKIDFIWYLKKITIWALLGYFAGAGTFVLISKFILHT
;
A
#
# COMPACT_ATOMS: atom_id res chain seq x y z
N PHE A 1 -12.27 -2.60 13.56
CA PHE A 1 -10.84 -2.26 13.48
C PHE A 1 -9.97 -3.20 14.30
N LEU A 2 -10.15 -3.27 15.64
CA LEU A 2 -9.37 -4.15 16.53
C LEU A 2 -9.28 -5.61 16.04
N GLY A 3 -10.40 -6.21 15.60
CA GLY A 3 -10.40 -7.59 15.10
C GLY A 3 -9.50 -7.81 13.88
N ILE A 4 -9.36 -6.81 13.00
CA ILE A 4 -8.49 -6.91 11.82
C ILE A 4 -7.03 -6.83 12.23
N LEU A 5 -6.68 -5.91 13.14
CA LEU A 5 -5.33 -5.79 13.67
C LEU A 5 -4.91 -7.05 14.46
N MET A 6 -5.85 -7.67 15.18
CA MET A 6 -5.60 -8.96 15.85
C MET A 6 -5.33 -10.09 14.84
N ALA A 7 -6.08 -10.14 13.73
CA ALA A 7 -5.82 -11.13 12.68
C ALA A 7 -4.44 -10.94 12.02
N VAL A 8 -4.04 -9.69 11.76
CA VAL A 8 -2.70 -9.36 11.27
C VAL A 8 -1.63 -9.78 12.29
N ALA A 9 -1.83 -9.51 13.58
CA ALA A 9 -0.92 -9.93 14.64
C ALA A 9 -0.80 -11.46 14.75
N CYS A 10 -1.91 -12.20 14.53
CA CYS A 10 -1.88 -13.67 14.43
C CYS A 10 -1.03 -14.15 13.24
N LEU A 11 -1.17 -13.52 12.07
CA LEU A 11 -0.35 -13.84 10.88
C LEU A 11 1.13 -13.55 11.12
N GLN A 12 1.45 -12.46 11.82
CA GLN A 12 2.81 -12.14 12.23
C GLN A 12 3.37 -13.18 13.18
N THR A 13 2.64 -13.50 14.26
CA THR A 13 3.06 -14.48 15.27
C THR A 13 3.22 -15.89 14.68
N ALA A 14 2.40 -16.25 13.68
CA ALA A 14 2.51 -17.50 12.95
C ALA A 14 3.66 -17.54 11.93
N GLY A 15 4.36 -16.43 11.70
CA GLY A 15 5.48 -16.30 10.76
C GLY A 15 5.07 -16.17 9.28
N HIS A 16 3.78 -16.01 8.98
CA HIS A 16 3.32 -15.87 7.59
C HIS A 16 3.76 -14.54 6.97
N LEU A 17 3.79 -13.46 7.76
CA LEU A 17 4.28 -12.16 7.29
C LEU A 17 5.79 -12.21 6.97
N ASP A 18 6.60 -12.92 7.76
CA ASP A 18 8.02 -13.10 7.49
C ASP A 18 8.27 -13.86 6.17
N LEU A 19 7.46 -14.89 5.89
CA LEU A 19 7.53 -15.64 4.63
C LEU A 19 7.15 -14.77 3.43
N LEU A 20 6.14 -13.90 3.60
CA LEU A 20 5.74 -12.96 2.58
C LEU A 20 6.83 -11.91 2.33
N ALA A 21 7.42 -11.34 3.40
CA ALA A 21 8.53 -10.39 3.32
C ALA A 21 9.70 -10.98 2.54
N LYS A 22 10.17 -12.17 2.93
CA LYS A 22 11.25 -12.90 2.21
C LYS A 22 10.93 -13.18 0.75
N SER A 23 9.66 -13.33 0.40
CA SER A 23 9.23 -13.55 -0.98
C SER A 23 9.27 -12.26 -1.79
N LEU A 24 8.86 -11.14 -1.20
CA LEU A 24 8.92 -9.81 -1.79
C LEU A 24 10.35 -9.29 -1.91
N ASP A 25 11.22 -9.60 -0.95
CA ASP A 25 12.64 -9.24 -0.95
C ASP A 25 13.40 -9.80 -2.15
N LYS A 26 12.92 -10.89 -2.76
CA LYS A 26 13.50 -11.44 -4.00
C LYS A 26 13.42 -10.46 -5.18
N LEU A 27 12.54 -9.46 -5.11
CA LEU A 27 12.43 -8.39 -6.10
C LEU A 27 13.58 -7.37 -5.96
N GLY A 28 14.21 -7.29 -4.79
CA GLY A 28 15.43 -6.50 -4.54
C GLY A 28 15.26 -4.97 -4.62
N ASN A 29 14.02 -4.46 -4.62
CA ASN A 29 13.76 -3.03 -4.78
C ASN A 29 12.55 -2.60 -3.94
N ILE A 30 12.81 -1.76 -2.93
CA ILE A 30 11.79 -1.23 -2.01
C ILE A 30 10.62 -0.57 -2.74
N TYR A 31 10.89 0.18 -3.82
CA TYR A 31 9.85 0.88 -4.55
C TYR A 31 8.92 -0.09 -5.29
N ILE A 32 9.45 -1.21 -5.77
CA ILE A 32 8.62 -2.25 -6.41
C ILE A 32 7.77 -2.94 -5.33
N ILE A 33 8.34 -3.21 -4.16
CA ILE A 33 7.63 -3.81 -3.04
C ILE A 33 6.46 -2.93 -2.59
N ASP A 34 6.70 -1.63 -2.37
CA ASP A 34 5.66 -0.68 -1.94
C ASP A 34 4.58 -0.48 -3.00
N ILE A 35 4.95 -0.49 -4.29
CA ILE A 35 3.98 -0.43 -5.38
C ILE A 35 3.07 -1.67 -5.35
N ILE A 36 3.64 -2.87 -5.14
CA ILE A 36 2.85 -4.10 -5.05
C ILE A 36 1.93 -4.06 -3.84
N ILE A 37 2.43 -3.66 -2.66
CA ILE A 37 1.63 -3.55 -1.45
C ILE A 37 0.50 -2.53 -1.66
N GLY A 38 0.79 -1.38 -2.28
CA GLY A 38 -0.22 -0.37 -2.62
C GLY A 38 -1.30 -0.89 -3.58
N LEU A 39 -0.93 -1.67 -4.59
CA LEU A 39 -1.92 -2.31 -5.48
C LEU A 39 -2.81 -3.31 -4.72
N VAL A 40 -2.24 -4.11 -3.82
CA VAL A 40 -3.01 -5.00 -2.94
C VAL A 40 -3.94 -4.18 -2.03
N SER A 41 -3.57 -2.95 -1.69
CA SER A 41 -4.40 -2.04 -0.90
C SER A 41 -5.71 -1.64 -1.56
N SER A 42 -5.85 -1.82 -2.86
CA SER A 42 -7.12 -1.64 -3.57
C SER A 42 -8.18 -2.68 -3.20
N VAL A 43 -7.76 -3.83 -2.66
CA VAL A 43 -8.64 -4.95 -2.27
C VAL A 43 -8.72 -5.06 -0.75
N VAL A 44 -7.58 -4.91 -0.09
CA VAL A 44 -7.45 -4.98 1.36
C VAL A 44 -7.26 -3.55 1.87
N ASP A 45 -8.07 -3.14 2.85
CA ASP A 45 -8.00 -1.78 3.39
C ASP A 45 -6.56 -1.34 3.74
N ASN A 46 -6.31 -0.04 3.65
CA ASN A 46 -4.97 0.52 3.76
C ASN A 46 -4.36 0.30 5.16
N VAL A 47 -5.14 0.41 6.24
CA VAL A 47 -4.60 0.29 7.59
C VAL A 47 -4.13 -1.13 7.94
N PRO A 48 -4.89 -2.20 7.67
CA PRO A 48 -4.42 -3.56 7.84
C PRO A 48 -3.12 -3.85 7.08
N LEU A 49 -2.95 -3.29 5.88
CA LEU A 49 -1.73 -3.47 5.08
C LEU A 49 -0.53 -2.76 5.64
N VAL A 50 -0.69 -1.52 6.12
CA VAL A 50 0.38 -0.81 6.82
C VAL A 50 0.76 -1.55 8.11
N ALA A 51 -0.23 -2.06 8.86
CA ALA A 51 0.03 -2.89 10.04
C ALA A 51 0.77 -4.20 9.69
N ALA A 52 0.42 -4.83 8.56
CA ALA A 52 1.13 -6.01 8.08
C ALA A 52 2.57 -5.69 7.68
N ALA A 53 2.81 -4.58 6.97
CA ALA A 53 4.15 -4.15 6.59
C ALA A 53 5.05 -3.85 7.81
N LEU A 54 4.49 -3.24 8.87
CA LEU A 54 5.19 -3.07 10.15
C LEU A 54 5.52 -4.41 10.82
N GLY A 55 4.73 -5.45 10.57
CA GLY A 55 5.01 -6.81 11.00
C GLY A 55 5.99 -7.58 10.10
N MET A 56 6.27 -7.08 8.89
CA MET A 56 7.15 -7.70 7.88
C MET A 56 8.58 -7.16 7.95
N TYR A 57 8.74 -5.86 8.19
CA TYR A 57 10.03 -5.18 8.16
C TYR A 57 10.28 -4.42 9.48
N PRO A 58 11.41 -4.63 10.16
CA PRO A 58 11.76 -3.85 11.33
C PRO A 58 12.13 -2.42 10.95
N VAL A 59 11.81 -1.46 11.83
CA VAL A 59 12.34 -0.11 11.72
C VAL A 59 13.83 -0.14 12.05
N ALA A 60 14.66 0.28 11.10
CA ALA A 60 16.12 0.31 11.24
C ALA A 60 16.60 1.64 11.84
N ASP A 61 17.87 1.71 12.24
CA ASP A 61 18.47 2.97 12.71
C ASP A 61 18.80 3.92 11.54
N VAL A 62 19.14 3.36 10.37
CA VAL A 62 19.60 4.09 9.18
C VAL A 62 19.12 3.43 7.89
N GLY A 63 19.13 4.18 6.79
CA GLY A 63 18.77 3.70 5.45
C GLY A 63 17.26 3.76 5.19
N HIS A 64 16.81 3.04 4.16
CA HIS A 64 15.43 3.15 3.67
C HIS A 64 14.36 2.74 4.68
N PHE A 65 14.68 1.84 5.61
CA PHE A 65 13.78 1.37 6.67
C PHE A 65 13.93 2.15 7.98
N ALA A 66 14.73 3.23 8.01
CA ALA A 66 14.82 4.12 9.17
C ALA A 66 13.49 4.82 9.45
N VAL A 67 13.31 5.40 10.65
CA VAL A 67 12.17 6.31 10.88
C VAL A 67 12.18 7.41 9.82
N ASP A 68 11.02 7.65 9.19
CA ASP A 68 10.87 8.55 8.04
C ASP A 68 11.78 8.21 6.84
N GLY A 69 12.24 6.96 6.77
CA GLY A 69 12.98 6.43 5.64
C GLY A 69 12.10 6.26 4.40
N ALA A 70 12.75 6.23 3.24
CA ALA A 70 12.08 6.18 1.94
C ALA A 70 11.05 5.05 1.80
N PHE A 71 11.27 3.89 2.45
CA PHE A 71 10.31 2.78 2.44
C PHE A 71 9.00 3.19 3.12
N TRP A 72 9.04 3.77 4.32
CA TRP A 72 7.83 4.08 5.09
C TRP A 72 7.05 5.24 4.48
N GLU A 73 7.74 6.27 4.01
CA GLU A 73 7.11 7.39 3.32
C GLU A 73 6.43 6.93 2.03
N PHE A 74 7.12 6.09 1.25
CA PHE A 74 6.59 5.61 -0.01
C PHE A 74 5.49 4.58 0.17
N LEU A 75 5.61 3.69 1.15
CA LEU A 75 4.55 2.77 1.56
C LEU A 75 3.30 3.53 1.99
N ALA A 76 3.43 4.59 2.80
CA ALA A 76 2.29 5.39 3.23
C ALA A 76 1.56 6.03 2.03
N TYR A 77 2.32 6.56 1.07
CA TYR A 77 1.76 7.05 -0.18
C TYR A 77 1.07 5.94 -0.99
N CYS A 78 1.75 4.81 -1.19
CA CYS A 78 1.27 3.71 -2.02
C CYS A 78 0.04 3.02 -1.43
N ALA A 79 0.03 2.73 -0.13
CA ALA A 79 -1.13 2.16 0.56
C ALA A 79 -2.28 3.17 0.64
N GLY A 80 -1.98 4.45 0.89
CA GLY A 80 -2.99 5.50 0.96
C GLY A 80 -3.72 5.73 -0.37
N THR A 81 -2.99 5.81 -1.48
CA THR A 81 -3.56 6.06 -2.81
C THR A 81 -4.05 4.79 -3.49
N GLY A 82 -3.42 3.65 -3.24
CA GLY A 82 -3.77 2.35 -3.80
C GLY A 82 -5.19 1.90 -3.48
N GLY A 83 -5.69 2.22 -2.28
CA GLY A 83 -7.08 1.97 -1.87
C GLY A 83 -8.16 2.63 -2.74
N SER A 84 -7.79 3.59 -3.59
CA SER A 84 -8.71 4.25 -4.53
C SER A 84 -8.73 3.62 -5.92
N ILE A 85 -7.86 2.66 -6.21
CA ILE A 85 -7.79 2.02 -7.55
C ILE A 85 -9.05 1.20 -7.83
N LEU A 86 -9.59 0.55 -6.80
CA LEU A 86 -10.88 -0.10 -6.80
C LEU A 86 -11.77 0.61 -5.80
N ILE A 87 -13.04 0.81 -6.14
CA ILE A 87 -13.99 1.54 -5.29
C ILE A 87 -14.24 0.88 -3.92
N ILE A 88 -13.91 -0.40 -3.76
CA ILE A 88 -14.06 -1.14 -2.49
C ILE A 88 -12.83 -1.05 -1.58
N GLY A 89 -11.70 -0.53 -2.08
CA GLY A 89 -10.43 -0.50 -1.35
C GLY A 89 -10.35 0.55 -0.24
N SER A 90 -11.39 1.37 -0.09
CA SER A 90 -11.46 2.38 0.97
C SER A 90 -12.89 2.62 1.45
N ALA A 91 -13.04 3.04 2.70
CA ALA A 91 -14.33 3.41 3.28
C ALA A 91 -15.02 4.54 2.49
N ALA A 92 -14.25 5.49 1.96
CA ALA A 92 -14.75 6.58 1.13
C ALA A 92 -15.37 6.06 -0.17
N GLY A 93 -14.70 5.12 -0.85
CA GLY A 93 -15.23 4.50 -2.07
C GLY A 93 -16.54 3.74 -1.82
N VAL A 94 -16.60 2.93 -0.75
CA VAL A 94 -17.83 2.21 -0.35
C VAL A 94 -18.96 3.19 -0.01
N ALA A 95 -18.66 4.31 0.65
CA ALA A 95 -19.65 5.35 0.93
C ALA A 95 -20.21 5.97 -0.35
N VAL A 96 -19.36 6.29 -1.33
CA VAL A 96 -19.76 6.82 -2.64
C VAL A 96 -20.62 5.81 -3.42
N MET A 97 -20.32 4.51 -3.36
CA MET A 97 -21.19 3.48 -3.95
C MET A 97 -22.62 3.56 -3.41
N GLY A 98 -22.77 3.77 -2.11
CA GLY A 98 -24.07 3.91 -1.46
C GLY A 98 -24.80 5.22 -1.80
N MET A 99 -24.07 6.33 -1.84
CA MET A 99 -24.63 7.67 -2.10
C MET A 99 -25.01 7.88 -3.56
N GLU A 100 -24.09 7.58 -4.48
CA GLU A 100 -24.24 7.81 -5.92
C GLU A 100 -24.83 6.60 -6.66
N LYS A 101 -25.09 5.50 -5.94
CA LYS A 101 -25.61 4.23 -6.50
C LYS A 101 -24.75 3.68 -7.64
N ILE A 102 -23.43 3.87 -7.52
CA ILE A 102 -22.45 3.35 -8.47
C ILE A 102 -22.09 1.91 -8.09
N ASP A 103 -22.14 1.00 -9.05
CA ASP A 103 -21.72 -0.38 -8.83
C ASP A 103 -20.21 -0.58 -9.06
N PHE A 104 -19.68 -1.66 -8.49
CA PHE A 104 -18.26 -2.01 -8.57
C PHE A 104 -17.80 -2.21 -10.02
N ILE A 105 -18.59 -2.88 -10.87
CA ILE A 105 -18.21 -3.18 -12.25
C ILE A 105 -18.16 -1.91 -13.10
N TRP A 106 -19.08 -0.97 -12.87
CA TRP A 106 -19.03 0.34 -13.50
C TRP A 106 -17.73 1.07 -13.17
N TYR A 107 -17.37 1.15 -11.88
CA TYR A 107 -16.14 1.82 -11.46
C TYR A 107 -14.90 1.15 -12.04
N LEU A 108 -14.87 -0.18 -12.01
CA LEU A 108 -13.80 -0.99 -12.57
C LEU A 108 -13.58 -0.68 -14.06
N LYS A 109 -14.66 -0.52 -14.83
CA LYS A 109 -14.58 -0.26 -16.27
C LYS A 109 -14.28 1.20 -16.62
N LYS A 110 -14.70 2.16 -15.79
CA LYS A 110 -14.72 3.58 -16.15
C LYS A 110 -13.66 4.41 -15.43
N ILE A 111 -13.33 4.06 -14.19
CA ILE A 111 -12.51 4.90 -13.30
C ILE A 111 -11.19 4.23 -12.95
N THR A 112 -11.15 2.90 -12.77
CA THR A 112 -9.93 2.19 -12.33
C THR A 112 -8.72 2.48 -13.22
N ILE A 113 -8.87 2.64 -14.54
CA ILE A 113 -7.73 3.00 -15.40
C ILE A 113 -7.16 4.39 -15.08
N TRP A 114 -8.02 5.36 -14.79
CA TRP A 114 -7.60 6.72 -14.42
C TRP A 114 -6.97 6.73 -13.02
N ALA A 115 -7.55 5.96 -12.09
CA ALA A 115 -6.98 5.78 -10.76
C ALA A 115 -5.60 5.11 -10.82
N LEU A 116 -5.42 4.09 -11.68
CA LEU A 116 -4.12 3.46 -11.93
C LEU A 116 -3.11 4.45 -12.52
N LEU A 117 -3.51 5.25 -13.51
CA LEU A 117 -2.63 6.26 -14.08
C LEU A 117 -2.21 7.29 -13.04
N GLY A 118 -3.14 7.77 -12.21
CA GLY A 118 -2.82 8.68 -11.10
C GLY A 118 -1.90 8.06 -10.07
N TYR A 119 -2.14 6.80 -9.71
CA TYR A 119 -1.32 6.03 -8.80
C TYR A 119 0.13 5.89 -9.32
N PHE A 120 0.31 5.43 -10.55
CA PHE A 120 1.65 5.29 -11.13
C PHE A 120 2.33 6.64 -11.39
N ALA A 121 1.58 7.69 -11.74
CA ALA A 121 2.12 9.02 -11.94
C ALA A 121 2.68 9.61 -10.64
N GLY A 122 1.94 9.52 -9.54
CA GLY A 122 2.43 10.01 -8.25
C GLY A 122 3.48 9.09 -7.65
N ALA A 123 3.39 7.76 -7.85
CA ALA A 123 4.43 6.83 -7.47
C ALA A 123 5.76 7.14 -8.19
N GLY A 124 5.70 7.35 -9.50
CA GLY A 124 6.86 7.77 -10.30
C GLY A 124 7.41 9.12 -9.85
N THR A 125 6.54 10.08 -9.54
CA THR A 125 6.95 11.40 -9.02
C THR A 125 7.69 11.26 -7.69
N PHE A 126 7.19 10.45 -6.77
CA PHE A 126 7.85 10.17 -5.50
C PHE A 126 9.25 9.57 -5.73
N VAL A 127 9.36 8.55 -6.58
CA VAL A 127 10.65 7.92 -6.91
C VAL A 127 11.63 8.94 -7.51
N LEU A 128 11.16 9.84 -8.36
CA LEU A 128 11.99 10.91 -8.92
C LEU A 128 12.45 11.88 -7.82
N ILE A 129 11.56 12.34 -6.94
CA ILE A 129 11.92 13.24 -5.83
C ILE A 129 12.93 12.57 -4.90
N SER A 130 12.66 11.33 -4.49
CA SER A 130 13.53 10.55 -3.60
C SER A 130 14.94 10.39 -4.20
N LYS A 131 15.05 10.00 -5.48
CA LYS A 131 16.35 9.79 -6.13
C LYS A 131 17.11 11.06 -6.48
N PHE A 132 16.43 12.12 -6.92
CA PHE A 132 17.09 13.30 -7.49
C PHE A 132 17.21 14.49 -6.53
N ILE A 133 16.34 14.59 -5.52
CA ILE A 133 16.31 15.74 -4.60
C ILE A 133 16.85 15.35 -3.23
N LEU A 134 16.45 14.19 -2.71
CA LEU A 134 16.77 13.80 -1.34
C LEU A 134 18.07 12.99 -1.21
N HIS A 135 18.63 12.48 -2.31
CA HIS A 135 19.89 11.69 -2.36
C HIS A 135 19.94 10.52 -1.36
N THR A 136 18.79 10.02 -0.92
CA THR A 136 18.62 8.83 -0.07
C THR A 136 18.32 7.60 -0.91
#